data_AF-A0A8H6DYR6-F1
#
_entry.id   AF-A0A8H6DYR6-F1
#
_cell.length_a   1.000
_cell.length_b   1.000
_cell.length_c   1.000
_cell.angle_alpha   90.00
_cell.angle_beta   90.00
_cell.angle_gamma   90.00
#
_symmetry.space_group_name_H-M   'P 1'
#
loop_
_entity.id
_entity.type
_entity.pdbx_description
1 polymer ?
#
loop_
_entity_poly.entity_id
_entity_poly.type
_entity_poly.pdbx_seq_one_letter_code
_entity_poly.pdbx_strand_id
1 'polypeptide(L)'
;MEIAVMEKVCVSNCLAKAECGKGAETLGSTCPLNVCCGAWGYCGTLEAYCGTGCQSNCNQPAASGHNKGDVRKLVIGYWEAWSLTRRGCAGRSVDDIPVDSLTHLNVAFAYITPDTFVRSPPTR
;
A
#
# COMPACT_ATOMS: atom_id res chain seq x y z
N MET A 1 -13.19 36.78 -29.45
CA MET A 1 -12.05 35.86 -29.17
C MET A 1 -12.36 35.18 -27.85
N GLU A 2 -13.27 34.22 -27.89
CA GLU A 2 -13.60 33.40 -26.72
C GLU A 2 -12.54 32.31 -26.63
N ILE A 3 -11.72 32.38 -25.57
CA ILE A 3 -10.90 31.25 -25.18
C ILE A 3 -11.84 30.29 -24.48
N ALA A 4 -12.22 29.22 -25.19
CA ALA A 4 -12.92 28.09 -24.63
C ALA A 4 -12.15 27.59 -23.39
N VAL A 5 -12.75 27.74 -22.22
CA VAL A 5 -12.31 27.01 -21.03
C VAL A 5 -12.63 25.55 -21.32
N MET A 6 -11.60 24.80 -21.68
CA MET A 6 -11.66 23.34 -21.78
C MET A 6 -12.17 22.82 -20.43
N GLU A 7 -13.41 22.31 -20.39
CA GLU A 7 -13.94 21.62 -19.22
C GLU A 7 -12.91 20.56 -18.82
N LYS A 8 -12.32 20.70 -17.63
CA LYS A 8 -11.44 19.67 -17.08
C LYS A 8 -12.29 18.44 -16.82
N VAL A 9 -12.42 17.58 -17.83
CA VAL A 9 -13.00 16.25 -17.67
C VAL A 9 -12.10 15.50 -16.72
N CYS A 10 -12.55 15.40 -15.48
CA CYS A 10 -11.86 14.59 -14.50
C CYS A 10 -12.09 13.11 -14.84
N VAL A 11 -10.98 12.40 -15.07
CA VAL A 11 -11.01 10.97 -15.41
C VAL A 11 -11.08 10.09 -14.16
N SER A 12 -10.47 10.52 -13.04
CA SER A 12 -10.62 9.86 -11.74
C SER A 12 -10.19 10.77 -10.58
N ASN A 13 -10.75 10.51 -9.38
CA ASN A 13 -10.40 11.14 -8.11
C ASN A 13 -10.38 12.69 -8.09
N CYS A 14 -11.41 13.32 -8.68
CA CYS A 14 -11.51 14.77 -8.89
C CYS A 14 -11.59 15.60 -7.61
N LEU A 15 -12.12 14.97 -6.56
CA LEU A 15 -12.34 15.57 -5.25
C LEU A 15 -11.30 15.10 -4.25
N ALA A 16 -10.15 14.60 -4.73
CA ALA A 16 -9.05 14.18 -3.88
C ALA A 16 -8.72 15.27 -2.87
N LYS A 17 -8.79 14.92 -1.58
CA LYS A 17 -8.34 15.76 -0.48
C LYS A 17 -6.95 15.33 -0.09
N ALA A 18 -6.21 16.27 0.50
CA ALA A 18 -4.91 15.94 1.07
C ALA A 18 -5.10 14.97 2.26
N GLU A 19 -4.10 14.16 2.55
CA GLU A 19 -4.19 13.23 3.69
C GLU A 19 -4.05 13.95 5.04
N CYS A 20 -3.39 15.11 5.07
CA CYS A 20 -3.20 15.91 6.27
C CYS A 20 -3.17 17.43 6.02
N GLY A 21 -3.29 18.21 7.09
CA GLY A 21 -3.11 19.65 7.09
C GLY A 21 -4.29 20.44 6.50
N LYS A 22 -4.00 21.59 5.91
CA LYS A 22 -4.99 22.57 5.43
C LYS A 22 -5.81 22.13 4.22
N GLY A 23 -5.34 21.13 3.47
CA GLY A 23 -6.01 20.59 2.28
C GLY A 23 -6.80 19.31 2.55
N ALA A 24 -6.81 18.84 3.80
CA ALA A 24 -7.47 17.61 4.18
C ALA A 24 -9.00 17.76 4.25
N GLU A 25 -9.69 16.62 4.20
CA GLU A 25 -11.16 16.56 4.34
C GLU A 25 -11.61 17.21 5.65
N THR A 26 -10.93 16.88 6.73
CA THR A 26 -11.02 17.54 8.03
C THR A 26 -9.83 18.47 8.20
N LEU A 27 -10.12 19.78 8.29
CA LEU A 27 -9.09 20.82 8.39
C LEU A 27 -8.16 20.56 9.57
N GLY A 28 -6.85 20.54 9.30
CA GLY A 28 -5.85 20.34 10.33
C GLY A 28 -5.66 18.87 10.75
N SER A 29 -6.22 17.91 10.01
CA SER A 29 -5.95 16.50 10.24
C SER A 29 -4.46 16.19 10.26
N THR A 30 -4.05 15.39 11.23
CA THR A 30 -2.67 14.96 11.39
C THR A 30 -2.47 13.56 10.81
N CYS A 31 -1.22 13.19 10.57
CA CYS A 31 -0.88 11.89 10.03
C CYS A 31 -1.17 10.77 11.06
N PRO A 32 -1.85 9.66 10.68
CA PRO A 32 -2.24 8.58 11.60
C PRO A 32 -1.08 7.93 12.36
N LEU A 33 0.11 7.88 11.75
CA LEU A 33 1.32 7.31 12.35
C LEU A 33 2.15 8.33 13.15
N ASN A 34 1.58 9.51 13.44
CA ASN A 34 2.28 10.64 14.08
C ASN A 34 3.57 11.06 13.35
N VAL A 35 3.59 10.86 12.04
CA VAL A 35 4.68 11.32 11.16
C VAL A 35 4.42 12.77 10.72
N CYS A 36 5.41 13.39 10.08
CA CYS A 36 5.35 14.79 9.66
C CYS A 36 4.29 14.97 8.56
N CYS A 37 3.50 16.03 8.67
CA CYS A 37 2.63 16.50 7.61
C CYS A 37 3.37 17.55 6.78
N GLY A 38 3.74 17.20 5.56
CA GLY A 38 4.48 18.09 4.65
C GLY A 38 3.66 19.27 4.12
N ALA A 39 4.33 20.18 3.42
CA ALA A 39 3.74 21.42 2.91
C ALA A 39 2.53 21.22 1.98
N TRP A 40 2.50 20.09 1.29
CA TRP A 40 1.47 19.73 0.31
C TRP A 40 0.37 18.84 0.88
N GLY A 41 0.38 18.62 2.20
CA GLY A 41 -0.61 17.80 2.90
C GLY A 41 -0.41 16.30 2.69
N TYR A 42 0.86 15.88 2.58
CA TYR A 42 1.27 14.48 2.56
C TYR A 42 2.03 14.09 3.83
N CYS A 43 1.93 12.82 4.23
CA CYS A 43 2.47 12.23 5.44
C CYS A 43 3.79 11.50 5.14
N GLY A 44 4.83 11.81 5.91
CA GLY A 44 6.12 11.14 5.74
C GLY A 44 7.11 11.45 6.85
N THR A 45 8.25 10.76 6.79
CA THR A 45 9.31 10.82 7.82
C THR A 45 10.62 11.39 7.29
N LEU A 46 10.65 11.84 6.05
CA LEU A 46 11.85 12.41 5.41
C LEU A 46 11.83 13.93 5.53
N GLU A 47 12.98 14.55 5.33
CA GLU A 47 13.15 16.02 5.34
C GLU A 47 12.18 16.74 4.39
N ALA A 48 11.80 16.12 3.26
CA ALA A 48 10.80 16.67 2.34
C ALA A 48 9.40 16.88 2.98
N TYR A 49 9.11 16.18 4.07
CA TYR A 49 7.86 16.27 4.83
C TYR A 49 8.04 17.00 6.16
N CYS A 50 9.18 16.83 6.82
CA CYS A 50 9.45 17.38 8.14
C CYS A 50 10.12 18.77 8.12
N GLY A 51 10.75 19.12 7.00
CA GLY A 51 11.48 20.37 6.81
C GLY A 51 10.57 21.56 6.49
N THR A 52 11.05 22.45 5.63
CA THR A 52 10.38 23.72 5.33
C THR A 52 8.95 23.52 4.83
N GLY A 53 8.01 24.19 5.50
CA GLY A 53 6.59 24.15 5.16
C GLY A 53 5.81 23.00 5.79
N CYS A 54 6.44 22.21 6.66
CA CYS A 54 5.72 21.24 7.47
C CYS A 54 4.57 21.91 8.27
N GLN A 55 3.42 21.24 8.31
CA GLN A 55 2.17 21.71 8.91
C GLN A 55 1.93 21.15 10.31
N SER A 56 2.35 19.90 10.60
CA SER A 56 2.19 19.25 11.90
C SER A 56 3.23 18.14 12.11
N ASN A 57 3.56 17.81 13.36
CA ASN A 57 4.54 16.76 13.72
C ASN A 57 5.91 16.95 13.03
N CYS A 58 6.40 18.18 12.92
CA CYS A 58 7.58 18.52 12.11
C CYS A 58 8.91 18.05 12.67
N ASN A 59 8.91 17.52 13.89
CA ASN A 59 10.08 16.85 14.41
C ASN A 59 10.21 15.50 13.70
N GLN A 60 11.21 15.39 12.81
CA GLN A 60 11.45 14.16 12.07
C GLN A 60 11.61 12.99 13.07
N PRO A 61 10.73 11.96 12.99
CA PRO A 61 10.90 10.81 13.86
C PRO A 61 12.24 10.16 13.54
N ALA A 62 13.03 9.88 14.58
CA ALA A 62 14.25 9.13 14.41
C ALA A 62 13.90 7.77 13.81
N ALA A 63 14.73 7.29 12.88
CA ALA A 63 14.59 5.93 12.41
C ALA A 63 14.61 5.00 13.62
N SER A 64 13.54 4.22 13.82
CA SER A 64 13.65 3.00 14.63
C SER A 64 14.79 2.22 13.98
N GLY A 65 15.90 2.04 14.70
CA GLY A 65 17.16 1.55 14.11
C GLY A 65 16.97 0.27 13.29
N HIS A 66 17.98 -0.08 12.49
CA HIS A 66 17.91 -1.26 11.64
C HIS A 66 17.39 -2.48 12.39
N ASN A 67 16.50 -3.24 11.73
CA ASN A 67 16.04 -4.52 12.25
C ASN A 67 17.25 -5.36 12.65
N LYS A 68 17.40 -5.60 13.96
CA LYS A 68 18.47 -6.45 14.51
C LYS A 68 18.09 -7.94 14.45
N GLY A 69 16.99 -8.27 13.79
CA GLY A 69 16.54 -9.64 13.60
C GLY A 69 17.55 -10.42 12.74
N ASP A 70 17.78 -11.67 13.10
CA ASP A 70 18.57 -12.57 12.27
C ASP A 70 17.78 -12.96 11.03
N VAL A 71 18.20 -12.47 9.87
CA VAL A 71 17.55 -12.73 8.57
C VAL A 71 17.54 -14.22 8.21
N ARG A 72 18.43 -15.04 8.79
CA ARG A 72 18.44 -16.49 8.56
C ARG A 72 17.24 -17.20 9.18
N LYS A 73 16.53 -16.54 10.09
CA LYS A 73 15.27 -17.04 10.66
C LYS A 73 14.07 -16.77 9.74
N LEU A 74 14.23 -15.98 8.69
CA LEU A 74 13.17 -15.73 7.71
C LEU A 74 13.09 -16.91 6.74
N VAL A 75 12.08 -17.75 6.94
CA VAL A 75 11.68 -18.79 5.99
C VAL A 75 10.43 -18.31 5.27
N ILE A 76 10.54 -18.03 3.98
CA ILE A 76 9.45 -17.51 3.14
C ILE A 76 9.02 -18.60 2.17
N GLY A 77 7.78 -19.07 2.31
CA GLY A 77 7.16 -19.98 1.35
C GLY A 77 6.48 -19.20 0.23
N TYR A 78 6.62 -19.65 -1.01
CA TYR A 78 5.85 -19.14 -2.14
C TYR A 78 4.81 -20.18 -2.53
N TRP A 79 3.54 -19.79 -2.55
CA TRP A 79 2.46 -20.69 -2.91
C TRP A 79 1.61 -20.12 -4.04
N GLU A 80 1.44 -20.94 -5.05
CA GLU A 80 0.70 -20.58 -6.25
C GLU A 80 -0.82 -20.70 -6.00
N ALA A 81 -1.56 -19.60 -5.95
CA ALA A 81 -3.00 -19.56 -5.65
C ALA A 81 -3.86 -20.39 -6.61
N TRP A 82 -3.39 -20.55 -7.85
CA TRP A 82 -4.03 -21.40 -8.85
C TRP A 82 -3.80 -22.91 -8.63
N SER A 83 -2.97 -23.30 -7.66
CA SER A 83 -2.80 -24.70 -7.25
C SER A 83 -4.13 -25.35 -6.82
N LEU A 84 -5.08 -24.55 -6.32
CA LEU A 84 -6.45 -24.98 -6.00
C LEU A 84 -7.23 -25.48 -7.22
N THR A 85 -6.85 -25.04 -8.43
CA THR A 85 -7.50 -25.44 -9.68
C THR A 85 -6.79 -26.62 -10.35
N ARG A 86 -5.60 -27.00 -9.87
CA ARG A 86 -4.87 -28.16 -10.40
C ARG A 86 -5.52 -29.45 -9.91
N ARG A 87 -5.59 -30.43 -10.80
CA ARG A 87 -6.14 -31.77 -10.51
C ARG A 87 -5.01 -32.79 -10.31
N GLY A 88 -5.33 -33.85 -9.57
CA GLY A 88 -4.40 -34.95 -9.30
C GLY A 88 -3.29 -34.56 -8.32
N CYS A 89 -2.18 -35.29 -8.33
CA CYS A 89 -1.10 -35.15 -7.34
C CYS A 89 -0.38 -33.79 -7.35
N ALA A 90 -0.61 -32.97 -8.38
CA ALA A 90 -0.05 -31.62 -8.47
C ALA A 90 -0.95 -30.54 -7.85
N GLY A 91 -2.18 -30.88 -7.47
CA GLY A 91 -3.05 -30.01 -6.69
C GLY A 91 -2.56 -29.96 -5.25
N ARG A 92 -2.43 -28.75 -4.70
CA ARG A 92 -2.12 -28.52 -3.29
C ARG A 92 -3.18 -27.60 -2.72
N SER A 93 -3.86 -28.05 -1.67
CA SER A 93 -4.76 -27.22 -0.87
C SER A 93 -3.96 -26.28 0.03
N VAL A 94 -4.64 -25.30 0.61
CA VAL A 94 -4.06 -24.42 1.64
C VAL A 94 -3.63 -25.24 2.86
N ASP A 95 -4.34 -26.33 3.18
CA ASP A 95 -4.03 -27.20 4.32
C ASP A 95 -2.73 -28.00 4.14
N ASP A 96 -2.25 -28.15 2.89
CA ASP A 96 -1.00 -28.85 2.59
C ASP A 96 0.24 -27.97 2.81
N ILE A 97 0.04 -26.72 3.24
CA ILE A 97 1.12 -25.76 3.50
C ILE A 97 1.62 -25.96 4.92
N PRO A 98 2.90 -26.29 5.14
CA PRO A 98 3.45 -26.53 6.47
C PRO A 98 3.71 -25.20 7.20
N VAL A 99 2.64 -24.58 7.71
CA VAL A 99 2.67 -23.25 8.34
C VAL A 99 3.61 -23.17 9.55
N ASP A 100 3.84 -24.27 10.27
CA ASP A 100 4.74 -24.33 11.43
C ASP A 100 6.22 -24.16 11.06
N SER A 101 6.57 -24.36 9.78
CA SER A 101 7.94 -24.24 9.27
C SER A 101 8.22 -22.92 8.55
N LEU A 102 7.20 -22.09 8.35
CA LEU A 102 7.29 -20.85 7.61
C LEU A 102 7.14 -19.66 8.55
N THR A 103 7.91 -18.61 8.30
CA THR A 103 7.69 -17.32 8.97
C THR A 103 6.77 -16.41 8.17
N HIS A 104 6.79 -16.56 6.85
CA HIS A 104 6.00 -15.76 5.92
C HIS A 104 5.53 -16.66 4.77
N LEU A 105 4.33 -16.39 4.29
CA LEU A 105 3.78 -17.03 3.11
C LEU A 105 3.47 -15.95 2.06
N ASN A 106 4.08 -16.08 0.90
CA ASN A 106 3.77 -15.26 -0.27
C ASN A 106 2.79 -16.03 -1.17
N VAL A 107 1.54 -15.57 -1.20
CA VAL A 107 0.48 -16.15 -2.05
C VAL A 107 0.41 -15.37 -3.36
N ALA A 108 0.68 -16.04 -4.47
CA ALA A 108 0.71 -15.44 -5.80
C ALA A 108 0.18 -16.42 -6.86
N PHE A 109 -0.27 -16.04 -8.03
CA PHE A 109 -0.67 -14.69 -8.40
C PHE A 109 -2.16 -14.52 -8.06
N ALA A 110 -2.56 -13.29 -7.76
CA ALA A 110 -3.97 -12.89 -7.78
C ALA A 110 -4.25 -12.19 -9.11
N TYR A 111 -5.38 -12.50 -9.75
CA TYR A 111 -5.81 -11.79 -10.96
C TYR A 111 -6.90 -10.78 -10.62
N ILE A 112 -6.82 -9.62 -11.27
CA ILE A 112 -7.84 -8.59 -11.23
C ILE A 112 -8.44 -8.54 -12.62
N THR A 113 -9.73 -8.85 -12.75
CA THR A 113 -10.41 -8.79 -14.04
C THR A 113 -10.50 -7.33 -14.52
N PRO A 114 -10.04 -7.00 -15.75
CA PRO A 114 -9.92 -5.61 -16.22
C PRO A 114 -11.21 -4.79 -16.24
N ASP A 115 -12.37 -5.45 -16.31
CA ASP A 115 -13.67 -4.76 -16.45
C ASP A 115 -14.49 -4.73 -15.15
N THR A 116 -14.35 -5.75 -14.30
CA THR A 116 -15.16 -5.87 -13.07
C THR A 116 -14.36 -5.54 -11.82
N PHE A 117 -13.02 -5.46 -11.93
CA PHE A 117 -12.09 -5.31 -10.81
C PHE A 117 -12.27 -6.37 -9.71
N VAL A 118 -12.93 -7.48 -10.04
CA VAL A 118 -13.12 -8.60 -9.11
C VAL A 118 -11.81 -9.36 -8.99
N ARG A 119 -11.48 -9.74 -7.75
CA ARG A 119 -10.35 -10.61 -7.44
C ARG A 119 -10.74 -12.05 -7.76
N SER A 120 -10.06 -12.66 -8.72
CA SER A 120 -10.24 -14.07 -9.05
C SER A 120 -8.94 -14.84 -8.81
N PRO A 121 -9.03 -16.07 -8.29
CA PRO A 121 -7.89 -16.97 -8.36
C PRO A 121 -7.58 -17.25 -9.84
N PRO A 122 -6.31 -17.32 -10.24
CA PRO A 122 -5.97 -17.70 -11.59
C PRO A 122 -6.54 -19.10 -11.86
N THR A 123 -7.35 -19.23 -12.90
CA THR A 123 -7.70 -20.51 -13.48
C THR A 123 -6.72 -20.77 -14.62
N ARG A 124 -6.10 -21.95 -14.67
CA ARG A 124 -5.38 -22.37 -15.86
C ARG A 124 -6.33 -22.60 -17.03
#